data_AF-A0A7V6G1M2-F1
#
_entry.id   AF-A0A7V6G1M2-F1
#
_cell.length_a   1.000
_cell.length_b   1.000
_cell.length_c   1.000
_cell.angle_alpha   90.00
_cell.angle_beta   90.00
_cell.angle_gamma   90.00
#
_symmetry.space_group_name_H-M   'P 1'
#
loop_
_entity.id
_entity.type
_entity.pdbx_description
1 polymer ?
#
loop_
_entity_poly.entity_id
_entity_poly.type
_entity_poly.pdbx_seq_one_letter_code
_entity_poly.pdbx_strand_id
1 'polypeptide(L)'
;MHILENPEPGEVIHEVGHAIETKLDLYEREDFKNIVEDILKDKSLGDIFYDNVTFVDPIIRIESEKFVSEYQGHIYDFDMVKYINTGYLIEPKQLGDYFTEGYRIYVMNPDLLKEKDKRLYQFIDREL
;
A
#
# COMPACT_ATOMS: atom_id res chain seq x y z
N MET A 1 -4.73 -15.49 3.37
CA MET A 1 -6.18 -15.60 3.61
C MET A 1 -6.42 -16.17 5.00
N HIS A 2 -6.22 -15.32 5.99
CA HIS A 2 -6.73 -15.53 7.33
C HIS A 2 -8.09 -14.83 7.39
N ILE A 3 -9.19 -15.58 7.38
CA ILE A 3 -10.48 -14.98 7.75
C ILE A 3 -10.52 -15.07 9.27
N LEU A 4 -10.29 -13.95 9.96
CA LEU A 4 -10.25 -13.88 11.41
C LEU A 4 -11.63 -14.17 12.03
N GLU A 5 -11.63 -14.62 13.29
CA GLU A 5 -12.86 -14.70 14.09
C GLU A 5 -13.34 -13.28 14.42
N ASN A 6 -14.45 -12.85 13.81
CA ASN A 6 -15.04 -11.48 13.83
C ASN A 6 -14.38 -10.47 12.87
N PRO A 7 -14.57 -10.64 11.55
CA PRO A 7 -13.94 -9.76 10.58
C PRO A 7 -14.50 -8.33 10.66
N GLU A 8 -13.62 -7.35 10.54
CA GLU A 8 -14.03 -5.95 10.45
C GLU A 8 -14.66 -5.63 9.08
N PRO A 9 -15.61 -4.68 8.99
CA PRO A 9 -16.18 -4.27 7.72
C PRO A 9 -15.10 -3.84 6.71
N GLY A 10 -14.97 -4.59 5.63
CA GLY A 10 -13.99 -4.35 4.56
C GLY A 10 -12.81 -5.32 4.54
N GLU A 11 -12.61 -6.14 5.56
CA GLU A 11 -11.50 -7.10 5.64
C GLU A 11 -11.56 -8.17 4.53
N VAL A 12 -12.77 -8.66 4.20
CA VAL A 12 -12.95 -9.57 3.05
C VAL A 12 -12.56 -8.89 1.73
N ILE A 13 -12.85 -7.60 1.59
CA ILE A 13 -12.50 -6.83 0.39
C ILE A 13 -10.98 -6.62 0.32
N HIS A 14 -10.33 -6.39 1.47
CA HIS A 14 -8.88 -6.34 1.61
C HIS A 14 -8.25 -7.66 1.14
N GLU A 15 -8.67 -8.81 1.68
CA GLU A 15 -8.12 -10.10 1.23
C GLU A 15 -8.36 -10.40 -0.26
N VAL A 16 -9.50 -9.96 -0.81
CA VAL A 16 -9.76 -10.02 -2.27
C VAL A 16 -8.80 -9.10 -3.03
N GLY A 17 -8.48 -7.92 -2.51
CA GLY A 17 -7.48 -7.00 -3.07
C GLY A 17 -6.12 -7.67 -3.23
N HIS A 18 -5.60 -8.35 -2.20
CA HIS A 18 -4.35 -9.10 -2.31
C HIS A 18 -4.42 -10.23 -3.35
N ALA A 19 -5.56 -10.93 -3.44
CA ALA A 19 -5.76 -11.96 -4.45
C ALA A 19 -5.71 -11.39 -5.87
N ILE A 20 -6.31 -10.21 -6.10
CA ILE A 20 -6.24 -9.49 -7.38
C ILE A 20 -4.82 -9.03 -7.66
N GLU A 21 -4.16 -8.40 -6.68
CA GLU A 21 -2.78 -7.92 -6.78
C GLU A 21 -1.83 -9.03 -7.23
N THR A 22 -1.91 -10.18 -6.56
CA THR A 22 -1.10 -11.36 -6.85
C THR A 22 -1.45 -11.96 -8.20
N LYS A 23 -2.75 -12.05 -8.53
CA LYS A 23 -3.21 -12.67 -9.78
C LYS A 23 -2.80 -11.86 -11.01
N LEU A 24 -2.75 -10.54 -10.89
CA LEU A 24 -2.38 -9.61 -11.95
C LEU A 24 -0.90 -9.22 -11.94
N ASP A 25 -0.14 -9.72 -10.96
CA ASP A 25 1.29 -9.45 -10.78
C ASP A 25 1.60 -7.93 -10.79
N LEU A 26 0.81 -7.17 -10.03
CA LEU A 26 0.76 -5.72 -10.16
C LEU A 26 2.11 -5.04 -9.93
N TYR A 27 2.89 -5.49 -8.95
CA TYR A 27 4.22 -4.93 -8.68
C TYR A 27 5.26 -5.24 -9.77
N GLU A 28 4.96 -6.12 -10.72
CA GLU A 28 5.79 -6.32 -11.91
C GLU A 28 5.32 -5.50 -13.11
N ARG A 29 4.09 -4.99 -13.10
CA ARG A 29 3.57 -4.09 -14.12
C ARG A 29 4.13 -2.67 -13.98
N GLU A 30 4.66 -2.12 -15.08
CA GLU A 30 5.23 -0.76 -15.09
C GLU A 30 4.20 0.33 -14.78
N ASP A 31 2.98 0.20 -15.30
CA ASP A 31 1.94 1.23 -15.11
C ASP A 31 1.52 1.36 -13.64
N PHE A 32 1.44 0.25 -12.91
CA PHE A 32 1.19 0.25 -11.48
C PHE A 32 2.42 0.68 -10.67
N LYS A 33 3.62 0.15 -10.96
CA LYS A 33 4.87 0.56 -10.30
C LYS A 33 5.07 2.08 -10.34
N ASN A 34 4.82 2.71 -11.48
CA ASN A 34 4.93 4.16 -11.66
C ASN A 34 3.97 4.97 -10.76
N ILE A 35 2.88 4.37 -10.26
CA ILE A 35 1.98 5.03 -9.29
C ILE A 35 2.62 5.00 -7.91
N VAL A 36 3.15 3.85 -7.50
CA VAL A 36 3.80 3.65 -6.21
C VAL A 36 5.11 4.43 -6.12
N GLU A 37 5.93 4.41 -7.18
CA GLU A 37 7.19 5.17 -7.26
C GLU A 37 6.96 6.68 -7.13
N ASP A 38 5.84 7.21 -7.63
CA ASP A 38 5.50 8.62 -7.48
C ASP A 38 5.20 9.03 -6.03
N ILE A 39 4.85 8.07 -5.17
CA ILE A 39 4.72 8.27 -3.72
C ILE A 39 6.10 8.20 -3.05
N LEU A 40 6.94 7.27 -3.49
CA LEU A 40 8.23 6.95 -2.88
C LEU A 40 9.35 7.91 -3.29
N LYS A 41 9.27 8.57 -4.45
CA LYS A 41 10.34 9.40 -5.01
C LYS A 41 10.83 10.53 -4.10
N ASP A 42 9.96 11.02 -3.22
CA ASP A 42 10.24 12.12 -2.30
C ASP A 42 10.49 11.63 -0.87
N LYS A 43 10.60 10.30 -0.66
CA LYS A 43 10.80 9.68 0.65
C LYS A 43 12.27 9.37 0.90
N SER A 44 12.68 9.59 2.13
CA SER A 44 14.02 9.35 2.64
C SER A 44 13.97 8.52 3.92
N LEU A 45 15.14 8.15 4.45
CA LEU A 45 15.23 7.46 5.74
C LEU A 45 14.53 8.22 6.87
N GLY A 46 14.50 9.55 6.83
CA GLY A 46 13.83 10.38 7.85
C GLY A 46 12.31 10.30 7.82
N ASP A 47 11.73 9.82 6.72
CA ASP A 47 10.28 9.61 6.55
C ASP A 47 9.84 8.21 7.00
N ILE A 48 10.80 7.30 7.23
CA ILE A 48 10.55 5.93 7.69
C ILE A 48 10.55 5.92 9.21
N PHE A 49 9.47 5.40 9.80
CA PHE A 49 9.41 5.26 11.25
C PHE A 49 8.78 3.93 11.67
N TYR A 50 9.12 3.56 12.91
CA TYR A 50 8.56 2.39 13.58
C TYR A 50 7.35 2.83 14.39
N ASP A 51 6.18 2.32 14.03
CA ASP A 51 4.91 2.58 14.70
C ASP A 51 4.55 1.38 15.58
N ASN A 52 4.70 1.56 16.89
CA ASN A 52 4.35 0.57 17.91
C ASN A 52 3.16 1.00 18.79
N VAL A 53 2.41 2.01 18.35
CA VAL A 53 1.30 2.61 19.10
C VAL A 53 -0.02 2.40 18.39
N THR A 54 -0.04 2.49 17.06
CA THR A 54 -1.28 2.55 16.29
C THR A 54 -1.82 1.18 15.91
N PHE A 55 -0.94 0.19 15.77
CA PHE A 55 -1.27 -1.15 15.28
C PHE A 55 -1.14 -2.21 16.38
N VAL A 56 -1.88 -3.31 16.25
CA VAL A 56 -1.78 -4.45 17.18
C VAL A 56 -0.37 -5.02 17.20
N ASP A 57 0.18 -5.24 16.00
CA ASP A 57 1.57 -5.61 15.79
C ASP A 57 2.34 -4.39 15.28
N PRO A 58 3.51 -4.06 15.85
CA PRO A 58 4.28 -2.91 15.40
C PRO A 58 4.72 -3.04 13.94
N ILE A 59 4.69 -1.93 13.22
CA ILE A 59 5.06 -1.89 11.80
C ILE A 59 6.12 -0.82 11.51
N ILE A 60 6.85 -0.99 10.41
CA ILE A 60 7.67 0.06 9.82
C ILE A 60 6.84 0.72 8.73
N ARG A 61 6.66 2.04 8.75
CA ARG A 61 5.84 2.73 7.76
C ARG A 61 6.38 4.08 7.34
N ILE A 62 5.82 4.58 6.24
CA ILE A 62 5.93 5.97 5.77
C ILE A 62 4.55 6.62 5.77
N GLU A 63 4.52 7.94 5.63
CA GLU A 63 3.28 8.71 5.47
C GLU A 63 3.18 9.37 4.09
N SER A 64 1.95 9.57 3.63
CA SER A 64 1.64 10.29 2.40
C SER A 64 0.23 10.87 2.50
N GLU A 65 0.04 12.10 2.03
CA GLU A 65 -1.29 12.72 1.95
C GLU A 65 -2.24 11.95 1.02
N LYS A 66 -1.68 11.15 0.10
CA LYS A 66 -2.43 10.30 -0.82
C LYS A 66 -3.00 9.04 -0.16
N PHE A 67 -2.52 8.66 1.03
CA PHE A 67 -3.01 7.47 1.69
C PHE A 67 -4.42 7.71 2.25
N VAL A 68 -5.30 6.74 2.02
CA VAL A 68 -6.64 6.64 2.61
C VAL A 68 -6.61 5.90 3.96
N SER A 69 -5.52 5.21 4.25
CA SER A 69 -5.28 4.39 5.44
C SER A 69 -3.78 4.32 5.73
N GLU A 70 -3.38 4.32 7.01
CA GLU A 70 -1.96 4.22 7.39
C GLU A 70 -1.33 2.88 6.99
N TYR A 71 -2.14 1.84 6.83
CA TYR A 71 -1.71 0.54 6.31
C TYR A 71 -1.08 0.65 4.92
N GLN A 72 -1.50 1.59 4.06
CA GLN A 72 -0.88 1.80 2.75
C GLN A 72 0.60 2.22 2.83
N GLY A 73 1.03 2.74 3.97
CA GLY A 73 2.42 3.12 4.23
C GLY A 73 3.26 2.01 4.82
N HIS A 74 2.70 0.84 5.14
CA HIS A 74 3.41 -0.28 5.74
C HIS A 74 4.50 -0.81 4.79
N ILE A 75 5.74 -0.80 5.26
CA ILE A 75 6.93 -1.29 4.55
C ILE A 75 7.25 -2.71 5.03
N TYR A 76 6.94 -3.67 4.17
CA TYR A 76 7.30 -5.07 4.35
C TYR A 76 8.78 -5.32 4.04
N ASP A 77 9.35 -6.33 4.71
CA ASP A 77 10.72 -6.81 4.50
C ASP A 77 11.78 -5.69 4.52
N PHE A 78 11.58 -4.69 5.38
CA PHE A 78 12.54 -3.60 5.51
C PHE A 78 13.86 -4.11 6.12
N ASP A 79 14.92 -4.01 5.33
CA ASP A 79 16.27 -4.35 5.76
C ASP A 79 17.20 -3.16 5.49
N MET A 80 17.88 -2.69 6.54
CA MET A 80 18.73 -1.49 6.46
C MET A 80 19.95 -1.71 5.56
N VAL A 81 20.52 -2.91 5.51
CA VAL A 81 21.67 -3.23 4.65
C VAL A 81 21.24 -3.20 3.19
N LYS A 82 20.10 -3.81 2.87
CA LYS A 82 19.48 -3.76 1.54
C LYS A 82 19.18 -2.33 1.14
N TYR A 83 18.54 -1.55 2.02
CA TYR A 83 18.20 -0.14 1.76
C TYR A 83 19.44 0.71 1.43
N ILE A 84 20.55 0.51 2.15
CA ILE A 84 21.81 1.19 1.84
C ILE A 84 22.36 0.71 0.48
N ASN A 85 22.35 -0.60 0.23
CA ASN A 85 22.88 -1.19 -1.00
C ASN A 85 22.07 -0.83 -2.25
N THR A 86 20.77 -0.51 -2.11
CA THR A 86 19.90 -0.03 -3.20
C THR A 86 20.01 1.49 -3.42
N GLY A 87 20.91 2.17 -2.71
CA GLY A 87 21.07 3.62 -2.84
C GLY A 87 19.96 4.41 -2.15
N TYR A 88 19.48 3.91 -1.00
CA TYR A 88 18.43 4.53 -0.18
C TYR A 88 17.05 4.52 -0.84
N LEU A 89 16.76 3.47 -1.61
CA LEU A 89 15.48 3.27 -2.28
C LEU A 89 14.62 2.26 -1.54
N ILE A 90 13.37 2.66 -1.27
CA ILE A 90 12.29 1.74 -0.92
C ILE A 90 11.77 1.15 -2.24
N GLU A 91 11.73 -0.18 -2.35
CA GLU A 91 11.19 -0.83 -3.54
C GLU A 91 9.65 -0.75 -3.51
N PRO A 92 8.97 -0.46 -4.65
CA PRO A 92 7.51 -0.38 -4.71
C PRO A 92 6.77 -1.53 -4.04
N LYS A 93 7.23 -2.76 -4.26
CA LYS A 93 6.65 -3.99 -3.69
C LYS A 93 6.68 -4.07 -2.17
N GLN A 94 7.47 -3.23 -1.51
CA GLN A 94 7.50 -3.19 -0.05
C GLN A 94 6.25 -2.53 0.52
N LEU A 95 5.52 -1.71 -0.25
CA LEU A 95 4.22 -1.17 0.18
C LEU A 95 3.09 -2.18 -0.06
N GLY A 96 3.20 -3.38 0.52
CA GLY A 96 2.33 -4.53 0.22
C GLY A 96 0.83 -4.29 0.35
N ASP A 97 0.40 -3.35 1.20
CA ASP A 97 -1.02 -3.03 1.40
C ASP A 97 -1.50 -1.84 0.56
N TYR A 98 -0.62 -1.19 -0.21
CA TYR A 98 -0.94 0.04 -0.94
C TYR A 98 -2.11 -0.16 -1.91
N PHE A 99 -2.04 -1.18 -2.78
CA PHE A 99 -3.13 -1.50 -3.70
C PHE A 99 -4.36 -1.97 -2.93
N THR A 100 -4.17 -2.91 -2.00
CA THR A 100 -5.24 -3.61 -1.33
C THR A 100 -6.14 -2.68 -0.51
N GLU A 101 -5.56 -1.78 0.28
CA GLU A 101 -6.33 -0.78 1.01
C GLU A 101 -6.98 0.24 0.08
N GLY A 102 -6.31 0.60 -1.01
CA GLY A 102 -6.90 1.41 -2.07
C GLY A 102 -8.13 0.73 -2.68
N TYR A 103 -8.04 -0.55 -3.00
CA TYR A 103 -9.15 -1.34 -3.53
C TYR A 103 -10.30 -1.49 -2.54
N ARG A 104 -9.99 -1.72 -1.25
CA ARG A 104 -11.00 -1.73 -0.18
C ARG A 104 -11.78 -0.42 -0.17
N ILE A 105 -11.10 0.72 -0.21
CA ILE A 105 -11.76 2.03 -0.24
C ILE A 105 -12.43 2.30 -1.59
N TYR A 106 -11.91 1.82 -2.71
CA TYR A 106 -12.59 1.92 -4.01
C TYR A 106 -14.00 1.29 -3.96
N VAL A 107 -14.12 0.11 -3.36
CA VAL A 107 -15.41 -0.59 -3.24
C VAL A 107 -16.33 0.07 -2.20
N MET A 108 -15.78 0.52 -1.07
CA MET A 108 -16.57 1.02 0.06
C MET A 108 -16.91 2.51 -0.03
N ASN A 109 -15.99 3.32 -0.53
CA ASN A 109 -16.09 4.78 -0.65
C ASN A 109 -15.18 5.31 -1.79
N PRO A 110 -15.58 5.10 -3.06
CA PRO A 110 -14.76 5.46 -4.22
C PRO A 110 -14.42 6.95 -4.31
N ASP A 111 -15.30 7.82 -3.81
CA ASP A 111 -15.06 9.27 -3.83
C ASP A 111 -13.87 9.66 -2.94
N LEU A 112 -13.70 9.01 -1.78
CA LEU A 112 -12.56 9.23 -0.91
C LEU A 112 -11.25 8.81 -1.59
N LEU A 113 -11.23 7.66 -2.26
CA LEU A 113 -10.04 7.24 -3.00
C LEU A 113 -9.73 8.22 -4.14
N LYS A 114 -10.75 8.66 -4.87
CA LYS A 114 -10.57 9.61 -5.97
C LYS A 114 -10.03 10.96 -5.50
N GLU A 115 -10.42 11.41 -4.32
CA GLU A 115 -9.92 12.62 -3.69
C GLU A 115 -8.45 12.46 -3.26
N LYS A 116 -8.13 11.37 -2.55
CA LYS A 116 -6.81 11.13 -1.95
C LYS A 116 -5.77 10.68 -2.97
N ASP A 117 -6.11 9.70 -3.80
CA ASP A 117 -5.23 9.12 -4.80
C ASP A 117 -5.98 8.88 -6.12
N LYS A 118 -6.14 9.98 -6.87
CA LYS A 118 -6.77 9.95 -8.20
C LYS A 118 -6.11 8.95 -9.16
N ARG A 119 -4.79 8.73 -9.07
CA ARG A 119 -4.08 7.82 -9.99
C ARG A 119 -4.43 6.37 -9.66
N LEU A 120 -4.43 5.99 -8.39
CA LEU A 120 -4.86 4.66 -7.97
C LEU A 120 -6.34 4.41 -8.29
N TYR A 121 -7.21 5.39 -8.05
CA TYR A 121 -8.61 5.33 -8.45
C TYR A 121 -8.77 5.05 -9.95
N GLN A 122 -8.09 5.83 -10.79
CA GLN A 122 -8.16 5.67 -12.25
C GLN A 122 -7.57 4.35 -12.74
N PHE A 123 -6.53 3.85 -12.05
CA PHE A 123 -5.96 2.55 -12.36
C PHE A 123 -6.98 1.43 -12.10
N ILE A 124 -7.61 1.44 -10.92
CA ILE A 124 -8.62 0.44 -10.54
C ILE A 124 -9.82 0.49 -11.50
N ASP A 125 -10.39 1.68 -11.74
CA ASP A 125 -11.57 1.89 -12.60
C ASP A 125 -11.36 1.45 -14.06
N ARG A 126 -10.11 1.44 -14.53
CA ARG A 126 -9.75 1.02 -15.88
C ARG A 126 -9.52 -0.49 -16.01
N GLU A 127 -8.97 -1.11 -14.97
CA GLU A 127 -8.41 -2.46 -15.03
C GLU A 127 -9.31 -3.54 -14.40
N LEU A 128 -10.26 -3.14 -13.53
CA LEU A 128 -11.15 -4.04 -12.77
C LEU A 128 -12.64 -3.71 -13.04
#